data_AF-A0A351YAC2-F1
#
_entry.id   AF-A0A351YAC2-F1
#
_cell.length_a   1.000
_cell.length_b   1.000
_cell.length_c   1.000
_cell.angle_alpha   90.00
_cell.angle_beta   90.00
_cell.angle_gamma   90.00
#
_symmetry.space_group_name_H-M   'P 1'
#
loop_
_entity.id
_entity.type
_entity.pdbx_description
1 polymer ?
#
loop_
_entity_poly.entity_id
_entity_poly.type
_entity_poly.pdbx_seq_one_letter_code
_entity_poly.pdbx_strand_id
1 'polypeptide(L)'
;MEKKIDLTIDAIYKEKFEKDVKGYNAEQVDIFLDRIIRDYDTFSEIISSKDAQIASLKAELSKTKEQIANADVDYERLRSLERENSVMAKRLESIKPGDTPNAENLRYIQRVNALESFLFNEGYDVKTLKKRSN
;
A
#
# COMPACT_ATOMS: atom_id res chain seq x y z
N MET A 1 -20.20 25.40 6.92
CA MET A 1 -20.28 26.50 7.91
C MET A 1 -19.50 26.03 9.12
N GLU A 2 -18.33 26.61 9.39
CA GLU A 2 -17.58 26.30 10.61
C GLU A 2 -18.35 26.83 11.81
N LYS A 3 -18.65 25.95 12.78
CA LYS A 3 -19.19 26.38 14.06
C LYS A 3 -18.03 26.89 14.90
N LYS A 4 -17.99 28.20 15.12
CA LYS A 4 -17.02 28.83 16.02
C LYS A 4 -17.58 28.77 17.45
N ILE A 5 -16.72 28.43 18.40
CA ILE A 5 -17.05 28.53 19.83
C ILE A 5 -16.66 29.93 20.28
N ASP A 6 -17.63 30.69 20.78
CA ASP A 6 -17.43 32.10 21.16
C ASP A 6 -16.93 32.27 22.60
N LEU A 7 -17.11 31.27 23.46
CA LEU A 7 -16.75 31.32 24.88
C LEU A 7 -15.71 30.24 25.23
N THR A 8 -14.79 30.58 26.11
CA THR A 8 -13.84 29.63 26.72
C THR A 8 -14.12 29.49 28.22
N ILE A 9 -13.65 28.40 28.83
CA ILE A 9 -13.76 28.18 30.28
C ILE A 9 -13.23 29.39 31.06
N ASP A 10 -12.06 29.90 30.67
CA ASP A 10 -11.42 31.05 31.30
C ASP A 10 -12.21 32.36 31.11
N ALA A 11 -12.83 32.54 29.93
CA ALA A 11 -13.69 33.69 29.69
C ALA A 11 -14.94 33.65 30.57
N ILE A 12 -15.59 32.49 30.70
CA ILE A 12 -16.78 32.31 31.54
C ILE A 12 -16.43 32.53 33.03
N TYR A 13 -15.28 32.03 33.48
CA TYR A 13 -14.82 32.21 34.87
C TYR A 13 -14.50 33.66 35.23
N LYS A 14 -13.98 34.45 34.29
CA LYS A 14 -13.57 35.84 34.51
C LYS A 14 -14.68 36.86 34.23
N GLU A 15 -15.82 36.41 33.71
CA GLU A 15 -16.92 37.27 33.35
C GLU A 15 -17.47 38.01 34.58
N LYS A 16 -17.74 39.31 34.43
CA LYS A 16 -18.26 40.15 35.51
C LYS A 16 -19.54 40.83 35.04
N PHE A 17 -20.62 40.58 35.77
CA PHE A 17 -21.91 41.20 35.51
C PHE A 17 -22.08 42.49 36.30
N GLU A 18 -22.66 43.49 35.65
CA GLU A 18 -23.10 44.71 36.34
C GLU A 18 -24.31 44.41 37.24
N LYS A 19 -24.38 45.08 38.39
CA LYS A 19 -25.48 44.90 39.34
C LYS A 19 -26.62 45.86 39.02
N ASP A 20 -27.81 45.31 38.75
CA ASP A 20 -29.05 46.07 38.58
C ASP A 20 -30.00 45.86 39.77
N VAL A 21 -30.86 46.84 40.06
CA VAL A 21 -31.84 46.87 41.16
C VAL A 21 -32.86 45.73 41.02
N LYS A 22 -33.12 45.26 39.80
CA LYS A 22 -33.96 44.07 39.50
C LYS A 22 -33.17 42.94 38.83
N GLY A 23 -31.92 42.73 39.26
CA GLY A 23 -31.06 41.68 38.72
C GLY A 23 -31.30 40.29 39.30
N TYR A 24 -30.66 39.29 38.69
CA TYR A 24 -30.55 37.94 39.22
C TYR A 24 -29.69 37.91 40.50
N ASN A 25 -29.90 36.89 41.33
CA ASN A 25 -29.06 36.65 42.49
C ASN A 25 -27.66 36.18 42.02
N ALA A 26 -26.61 36.91 42.41
CA ALA A 26 -25.24 36.63 41.99
C ALA A 26 -24.78 35.20 42.36
N GLU A 27 -25.09 34.71 43.56
CA GLU A 27 -24.70 33.38 44.02
C GLU A 27 -25.36 32.27 43.17
N GLN A 28 -26.62 32.47 42.76
CA GLN A 28 -27.30 31.52 41.88
C GLN A 28 -26.69 31.52 40.47
N VAL A 29 -26.30 32.69 39.98
CA VAL A 29 -25.60 32.82 38.68
C VAL A 29 -24.24 32.14 38.75
N ASP A 30 -23.45 32.37 39.80
CA ASP A 30 -22.13 31.76 39.97
C ASP A 30 -22.23 30.21 40.02
N ILE A 31 -23.15 29.67 40.83
CA ILE A 31 -23.39 28.22 40.89
C ILE A 31 -23.78 27.64 39.51
N PHE A 32 -24.52 28.41 38.71
CA PHE A 32 -24.90 28.00 37.37
C PHE A 32 -23.71 28.06 36.39
N LEU A 33 -22.89 29.11 36.44
CA LEU A 33 -21.69 29.24 35.62
C LEU A 33 -20.65 28.16 35.95
N ASP A 34 -20.53 27.76 37.21
CA ASP A 34 -19.68 26.61 37.61
C ASP A 34 -20.14 25.28 36.98
N ARG A 35 -21.44 25.11 36.70
CA ARG A 35 -21.95 23.95 35.96
C ARG A 35 -21.61 24.06 34.48
N ILE A 36 -21.80 25.23 33.89
CA ILE A 36 -21.44 25.47 32.48
C ILE A 36 -19.95 25.25 32.26
N ILE A 37 -19.08 25.72 33.16
CA ILE A 37 -17.63 25.51 33.08
C ILE A 37 -17.29 24.01 33.05
N ARG A 38 -17.90 23.22 33.94
CA ARG A 38 -17.72 21.75 33.96
C ARG A 38 -18.18 21.09 32.66
N ASP A 39 -19.30 21.54 32.11
CA ASP A 39 -19.80 21.02 30.83
C ASP A 39 -18.85 21.38 29.68
N TYR A 40 -18.30 22.60 29.65
CA TYR A 40 -17.29 23.01 28.67
C TYR A 40 -16.01 22.17 28.75
N ASP A 41 -15.56 21.84 29.95
CA ASP A 41 -14.42 20.95 30.17
C ASP A 41 -14.71 19.54 29.63
N THR A 42 -15.87 19.00 30.00
CA THR A 42 -16.36 17.70 29.51
C THR A 42 -16.47 17.68 27.98
N PHE A 43 -16.97 18.75 27.35
CA PHE A 43 -17.04 18.85 25.89
C PHE A 43 -15.64 18.85 25.26
N SER A 44 -14.67 19.54 25.86
CA SER A 44 -13.27 19.55 25.40
C SER A 44 -12.67 18.14 25.43
N GLU A 45 -12.90 17.39 26.50
CA GLU A 45 -12.46 15.98 26.62
C GLU A 45 -13.12 15.08 25.57
N ILE A 46 -14.44 15.22 25.36
CA ILE A 46 -15.18 14.45 24.37
C ILE A 46 -14.66 14.73 22.95
N ILE A 47 -14.44 16.00 22.61
CA ILE A 47 -13.91 16.39 21.29
C ILE A 47 -12.52 15.78 21.10
N SER A 48 -11.62 15.94 22.08
CA SER A 48 -10.27 15.40 22.03
C SER A 48 -10.27 13.87 21.86
N SER A 49 -11.13 13.17 22.60
CA SER A 49 -11.31 11.72 22.49
C SER A 49 -11.82 11.31 21.09
N LYS A 50 -12.80 12.05 20.55
CA LYS A 50 -13.31 11.80 19.19
C LYS A 50 -12.26 12.04 18.13
N ASP A 51 -11.49 13.12 18.24
CA ASP A 51 -10.42 13.44 17.28
C ASP A 51 -9.32 12.37 17.31
N ALA A 52 -8.95 11.88 18.50
CA ALA A 52 -8.03 10.75 18.65
C ALA A 52 -8.57 9.46 18.00
N GLN A 53 -9.85 9.14 18.21
CA GLN A 53 -10.50 7.99 17.57
C GLN A 53 -10.54 8.13 16.04
N ILE A 54 -10.87 9.32 15.52
CA ILE A 54 -10.87 9.59 14.08
C ILE A 54 -9.46 9.43 13.50
N ALA A 55 -8.43 9.94 14.19
CA ALA A 55 -7.05 9.79 13.75
C ALA A 55 -6.64 8.31 13.70
N SER A 56 -6.97 7.53 14.74
CA SER A 56 -6.71 6.09 14.79
C SER A 56 -7.41 5.34 13.65
N LEU A 57 -8.71 5.59 13.46
CA LEU A 57 -9.50 4.95 12.41
C LEU A 57 -8.99 5.30 11.01
N LYS A 58 -8.59 6.55 10.78
CA LYS A 58 -7.98 6.95 9.50
C LYS A 58 -6.66 6.24 9.23
N ALA A 59 -5.82 6.07 10.26
CA ALA A 59 -4.55 5.34 10.13
C ALA A 59 -4.79 3.86 9.81
N GLU A 60 -5.74 3.22 10.49
CA GLU A 60 -6.11 1.82 10.26
C GLU A 60 -6.72 1.58 8.88
N LEU A 61 -7.55 2.53 8.41
CA LEU A 61 -8.11 2.51 7.06
C LEU A 61 -7.01 2.66 6.00
N SER A 62 -6.03 3.55 6.20
CA SER A 62 -4.88 3.68 5.28
C SER A 62 -4.09 2.38 5.19
N LYS A 63 -3.76 1.78 6.34
CA LYS A 63 -3.05 0.50 6.40
C LYS A 63 -3.81 -0.62 5.71
N THR A 64 -5.13 -0.69 5.92
CA THR A 64 -5.99 -1.69 5.28
C THR A 64 -6.04 -1.50 3.77
N LYS A 65 -6.11 -0.26 3.28
CA LYS A 65 -6.04 0.05 1.84
C LYS A 65 -4.72 -0.39 1.21
N GLU A 66 -3.60 -0.15 1.89
CA GLU A 66 -2.29 -0.61 1.44
C GLU A 66 -2.21 -2.14 1.38
N GLN A 67 -2.77 -2.83 2.39
CA GLN A 67 -2.84 -4.29 2.40
C GLN A 67 -3.68 -4.85 1.24
N ILE A 68 -4.83 -4.23 0.94
CA ILE A 68 -5.67 -4.61 -0.20
C ILE A 68 -4.93 -4.40 -1.52
N ALA A 69 -4.29 -3.23 -1.69
CA ALA A 69 -3.54 -2.94 -2.90
C ALA A 69 -2.40 -3.95 -3.14
N ASN A 70 -1.71 -4.36 -2.07
CA ASN A 70 -0.69 -5.40 -2.16
C ASN A 70 -1.29 -6.77 -2.50
N ALA A 71 -2.43 -7.13 -1.89
CA ALA A 71 -3.11 -8.38 -2.18
C ALA A 71 -3.59 -8.47 -3.64
N ASP A 72 -4.06 -7.35 -4.22
CA ASP A 72 -4.44 -7.27 -5.63
C ASP A 72 -3.23 -7.52 -6.56
N VAL A 73 -2.07 -6.95 -6.23
CA VAL A 73 -0.81 -7.18 -6.97
C VAL A 73 -0.38 -8.65 -6.88
N ASP A 74 -0.44 -9.23 -5.69
CA ASP A 74 -0.09 -10.65 -5.48
C ASP A 74 -1.05 -11.58 -6.24
N TYR A 75 -2.34 -11.23 -6.29
CA TYR A 75 -3.35 -11.97 -7.03
C TYR A 75 -3.11 -11.95 -8.55
N GLU A 76 -2.79 -10.79 -9.10
CA GLU A 76 -2.44 -10.68 -10.54
C GLU A 76 -1.15 -11.43 -10.86
N ARG A 77 -0.15 -11.36 -9.97
CA ARG A 77 1.08 -12.14 -10.10
C ARG A 77 0.78 -13.64 -10.11
N LEU A 78 -0.06 -14.13 -9.20
CA LEU A 78 -0.48 -15.53 -9.17
C LEU A 78 -1.17 -15.95 -10.47
N ARG A 79 -2.12 -15.15 -10.98
CA ARG A 79 -2.79 -15.42 -12.27
C ARG A 79 -1.82 -15.47 -13.45
N SER A 80 -0.78 -14.63 -13.46
CA SER A 80 0.24 -14.68 -14.52
C SER A 80 1.07 -15.97 -14.45
N LEU A 81 1.48 -16.38 -13.25
CA LEU A 81 2.23 -17.62 -13.03
C LEU A 81 1.39 -18.86 -13.37
N GLU A 82 0.10 -18.89 -13.02
CA GLU A 82 -0.81 -19.97 -13.40
C GLU A 82 -0.93 -20.11 -14.93
N ARG A 83 -1.03 -18.97 -15.64
CA ARG A 83 -1.05 -18.98 -17.11
C ARG A 83 0.27 -19.50 -17.68
N GLU A 84 1.40 -19.01 -17.20
CA GLU A 84 2.72 -19.47 -17.63
C GLU A 84 2.91 -20.97 -17.39
N ASN A 85 2.56 -21.44 -16.19
CA ASN A 85 2.61 -22.86 -15.83
C ASN A 85 1.69 -23.70 -16.71
N SER A 86 0.48 -23.22 -17.06
CA SER A 86 -0.41 -23.93 -17.98
C SER A 86 0.18 -24.07 -19.38
N VAL A 87 0.89 -23.04 -19.87
CA VAL A 87 1.59 -23.07 -21.15
C VAL A 87 2.78 -24.02 -21.09
N MET A 88 3.56 -23.98 -20.00
CA MET A 88 4.66 -24.92 -19.79
C MET A 88 4.15 -26.36 -19.71
N ALA A 89 3.08 -26.62 -18.99
CA ALA A 89 2.46 -27.95 -18.88
C ALA A 89 2.07 -28.50 -20.26
N LYS A 90 1.42 -27.67 -21.12
CA LYS A 90 1.11 -28.06 -22.50
C LYS A 90 2.35 -28.33 -23.35
N ARG A 91 3.41 -27.54 -23.19
CA ARG A 91 4.70 -27.75 -23.89
C ARG A 91 5.35 -29.07 -23.45
N LEU A 92 5.26 -29.40 -22.17
CA LEU A 92 5.81 -30.64 -21.60
C LEU A 92 4.95 -31.86 -21.93
N GLU A 93 3.64 -31.73 -22.09
CA GLU A 93 2.76 -32.82 -22.52
C GLU A 93 3.19 -33.43 -23.87
N SER A 94 3.82 -32.60 -24.71
CA SER A 94 4.40 -33.02 -25.99
C SER A 94 5.70 -33.82 -25.84
N ILE A 95 6.26 -33.93 -24.63
CA ILE A 95 7.52 -34.61 -24.31
C ILE A 95 7.19 -35.82 -23.43
N LYS A 96 7.31 -37.04 -23.97
CA LYS A 96 6.98 -38.26 -23.23
C LYS A 96 8.13 -38.64 -22.27
N PRO A 97 7.86 -39.27 -21.12
CA PRO A 97 8.90 -39.88 -20.30
C PRO A 97 9.62 -40.98 -21.11
N GLY A 98 10.86 -40.72 -21.51
CA GLY A 98 11.61 -41.57 -22.44
C GLY A 98 11.91 -40.93 -23.80
N ASP A 99 11.29 -39.78 -24.12
CA ASP A 99 11.87 -38.83 -25.08
C ASP A 99 13.14 -38.26 -24.44
N THR A 100 14.25 -39.00 -24.54
CA THR A 100 15.56 -38.35 -24.56
C THR A 100 15.47 -37.20 -25.55
N PRO A 101 16.07 -36.00 -25.33
CA PRO A 101 16.28 -35.08 -26.44
C PRO A 101 16.83 -35.94 -27.57
N ASN A 102 16.04 -36.13 -28.65
CA ASN A 102 16.24 -37.27 -29.58
C ASN A 102 17.74 -37.47 -29.71
N ALA A 103 18.30 -38.65 -29.45
CA ALA A 103 19.76 -38.81 -29.41
C ALA A 103 20.44 -38.16 -30.63
N GLU A 104 19.72 -38.14 -31.76
CA GLU A 104 20.03 -37.36 -32.96
C GLU A 104 20.05 -35.83 -32.76
N ASN A 105 19.06 -35.20 -32.11
CA ASN A 105 19.09 -33.79 -31.72
C ASN A 105 20.29 -33.43 -30.83
N LEU A 106 20.63 -34.27 -29.85
CA LEU A 106 21.83 -34.03 -29.02
C LEU A 106 23.11 -34.18 -29.86
N ARG A 107 23.16 -35.17 -30.76
CA ARG A 107 24.25 -35.34 -31.72
C ARG A 107 24.34 -34.17 -32.70
N TYR A 108 23.21 -33.64 -33.17
CA TYR A 108 23.16 -32.46 -34.03
C TYR A 108 23.73 -31.25 -33.30
N ILE A 109 23.34 -31.02 -32.03
CA ILE A 109 23.89 -29.92 -31.21
C ILE A 109 25.40 -30.11 -31.00
N GLN A 110 25.85 -31.31 -30.62
CA GLN A 110 27.28 -31.60 -30.45
C GLN A 110 28.08 -31.39 -31.75
N ARG A 111 27.53 -31.85 -32.87
CA ARG A 111 28.13 -31.69 -34.20
C ARG A 111 28.15 -30.22 -34.63
N VAL A 112 27.09 -29.45 -34.38
CA VAL A 112 27.04 -28.01 -34.65
C VAL A 112 28.12 -27.31 -33.83
N ASN A 113 28.20 -27.53 -32.52
CA ASN A 113 29.23 -26.93 -31.68
C ASN A 113 30.67 -27.26 -32.15
N ALA A 114 30.92 -28.49 -32.60
CA ALA A 114 32.21 -28.89 -33.16
C ALA A 114 32.52 -28.16 -34.48
N LEU A 115 31.53 -28.02 -35.36
CA LEU A 115 31.65 -27.27 -36.61
C LEU A 115 31.85 -25.77 -36.37
N GLU A 116 31.12 -25.17 -35.43
CA GLU A 116 31.29 -23.77 -35.03
C GLU A 116 32.70 -23.51 -34.51
N SER A 117 33.23 -24.41 -33.67
CA SER A 117 34.60 -24.33 -33.14
C SER A 117 35.65 -24.48 -34.24
N PHE A 118 35.44 -25.41 -35.19
CA PHE A 118 36.33 -25.58 -36.33
C PHE A 118 36.35 -24.35 -37.23
N LEU A 119 35.18 -23.83 -37.60
CA LEU A 119 35.05 -22.62 -38.40
C LEU A 119 35.72 -21.43 -37.73
N PHE A 120 35.49 -21.26 -36.42
CA PHE A 120 36.14 -20.20 -35.64
C PHE A 120 37.67 -20.33 -35.67
N ASN A 121 38.21 -21.54 -35.49
CA ASN A 121 39.66 -21.80 -35.54
C ASN A 121 40.27 -21.57 -36.93
N GLU A 122 39.53 -21.88 -38.00
CA GLU A 122 39.92 -21.60 -39.40
C GLU A 122 39.75 -20.11 -39.78
N GLY A 123 39.38 -19.27 -38.81
CA GLY A 123 39.23 -17.83 -38.97
C GLY A 123 37.92 -17.43 -39.66
N TYR A 124 36.91 -18.28 -39.70
CA TYR A 124 35.59 -17.94 -40.22
C TYR A 124 34.69 -17.39 -39.10
N ASP A 125 33.86 -16.42 -39.43
CA ASP A 125 32.80 -15.96 -38.54
C ASP A 125 31.61 -16.92 -38.56
N VAL A 126 31.28 -17.49 -37.40
CA VAL A 126 30.29 -18.57 -37.26
C VAL A 126 28.88 -18.15 -37.71
N LYS A 127 28.52 -16.86 -37.58
CA LYS A 127 27.17 -16.37 -37.95
C LYS A 127 27.06 -16.00 -39.41
N THR A 128 28.14 -15.48 -40.01
CA THR A 128 28.13 -14.94 -41.38
C THR A 128 28.83 -15.84 -42.39
N LEU A 129 29.55 -16.87 -41.92
CA LEU A 129 30.37 -17.82 -42.70
C LEU A 129 31.42 -17.17 -43.60
N LYS A 130 31.75 -15.90 -43.35
CA LYS A 130 32.81 -15.18 -44.06
C LYS A 130 34.13 -15.40 -43.35
N LYS A 131 35.21 -15.60 -44.13
CA LYS A 131 36.57 -15.65 -43.58
C LYS A 131 36.91 -14.25 -43.04
N ARG A 132 37.32 -14.19 -41.79
CA ARG A 132 37.90 -12.99 -41.18
C ARG A 132 39.19 -12.72 -41.93
N SER A 133 39.22 -11.67 -42.75
CA SER A 133 40.48 -11.18 -43.30
C SER A 133 41.40 -10.83 -42.14
N ASN A 134 42.68 -11.18 -42.26
CA ASN A 134 43.74 -10.69 -41.38
C ASN A 134 43.74 -9.16 -41.29
#